data_AF-A0A553AAS3-F1
#
_entry.id   AF-A0A553AAS3-F1
#
_cell.length_a   1.000
_cell.length_b   1.000
_cell.length_c   1.000
_cell.angle_alpha   90.00
_cell.angle_beta   90.00
_cell.angle_gamma   90.00
#
_symmetry.space_group_name_H-M   'P 1'
#
loop_
_entity.id
_entity.type
_entity.pdbx_description
1 polymer ?
#
loop_
_entity_poly.entity_id
_entity_poly.type
_entity_poly.pdbx_seq_one_letter_code
_entity_poly.pdbx_strand_id
1 'polypeptide(L)'
;MADRLILQKLLNSALATAIVETGDDQVGGYVADAAAVANLRIPQHLLAAYGVDGAPQFVDVVRFEQPRLASLRPPDDAPRPWPTFPNGFLRGDSLARVWSMSRTRYPYGSEYWRLRSDGEQKVLSRYEGVARGWLNAKQWRPPSSMVGTFARWRGNEFFADVVAEIVHLTAITTDGPTGFQPVRANVWSASVPLAETEIFERVYTAQLDGVPVRILRTSGRTAELLLLTDDPESARRVGAGMVESGVYEIVVDTGKLSNVRGVENQLAPEAP
;
A
#
# COMPACT_ATOMS: atom_id res chain seq x y z
N MET A 1 7.09 -20.88 -13.24
CA MET A 1 6.83 -19.55 -12.67
C MET A 1 5.42 -19.61 -12.13
N ALA A 2 5.24 -19.50 -10.80
CA ALA A 2 3.90 -19.34 -10.26
C ALA A 2 3.28 -18.08 -10.88
N ASP A 3 2.03 -18.16 -11.33
CA ASP A 3 1.31 -16.99 -11.83
C ASP A 3 1.33 -15.90 -10.75
N ARG A 4 1.89 -14.74 -11.09
CA ARG A 4 1.94 -13.59 -10.19
C ARG A 4 0.52 -13.05 -10.03
N LEU A 5 -0.01 -13.11 -8.82
CA LEU A 5 -1.33 -12.56 -8.52
C LEU A 5 -1.29 -11.04 -8.69
N ILE A 6 -2.10 -10.53 -9.63
CA ILE A 6 -2.31 -9.09 -9.80
C ILE A 6 -3.55 -8.69 -8.99
N LEU A 7 -3.34 -7.78 -8.05
CA LEU A 7 -4.37 -7.21 -7.20
C LEU A 7 -4.90 -5.92 -7.81
N GLN A 8 -6.19 -5.63 -7.58
CA GLN A 8 -6.83 -4.36 -7.87
C GLN A 8 -7.34 -3.73 -6.57
N LYS A 9 -6.94 -2.48 -6.33
CA LYS A 9 -7.44 -1.62 -5.25
C LYS A 9 -8.38 -0.58 -5.85
N LEU A 10 -9.64 -0.53 -5.39
CA LEU A 10 -10.52 0.61 -5.65
C LEU A 10 -10.05 1.81 -4.82
N LEU A 11 -9.88 2.96 -5.47
CA LEU A 11 -9.52 4.20 -4.79
C LEU A 11 -10.77 5.03 -4.50
N ASN A 12 -10.82 5.62 -3.30
CA ASN A 12 -11.69 6.77 -3.08
C ASN A 12 -10.99 8.05 -3.53
N SER A 13 -11.72 9.17 -3.52
CA SER A 13 -11.20 10.47 -3.96
C SER A 13 -9.97 10.90 -3.17
N ALA A 14 -9.94 10.69 -1.85
CA ALA A 14 -8.82 11.09 -1.00
C ALA A 14 -7.52 10.35 -1.37
N LEU A 15 -7.57 9.03 -1.55
CA LEU A 15 -6.40 8.24 -1.95
C LEU A 15 -5.93 8.59 -3.38
N ALA A 16 -6.88 8.75 -4.31
CA ALA A 16 -6.58 9.18 -5.67
C ALA A 16 -5.88 10.54 -5.69
N THR A 17 -6.37 11.50 -4.91
CA THR A 17 -5.76 12.82 -4.73
C THR A 17 -4.39 12.72 -4.07
N ALA A 18 -4.21 11.90 -3.03
CA ALA A 18 -2.93 11.74 -2.34
C ALA A 18 -1.83 11.21 -3.28
N ILE A 19 -2.15 10.24 -4.14
CA ILE A 19 -1.23 9.74 -5.16
C ILE A 19 -0.83 10.85 -6.13
N VAL A 20 -1.79 11.58 -6.69
CA VAL A 20 -1.52 12.59 -7.74
C VAL A 20 -0.85 13.85 -7.18
N GLU A 21 -1.32 14.35 -6.04
CA GLU A 21 -0.85 15.62 -5.48
C GLU A 21 0.44 15.48 -4.68
N THR A 22 0.55 14.41 -3.89
CA THR A 22 1.67 14.24 -2.94
C THR A 22 2.58 13.07 -3.26
N GLY A 23 2.24 12.24 -4.26
CA GLY A 23 3.03 11.07 -4.61
C GLY A 23 2.96 9.98 -3.55
N ASP A 24 1.81 9.84 -2.87
CA ASP A 24 1.66 8.86 -1.79
C ASP A 24 1.91 7.42 -2.30
N ASP A 25 2.73 6.68 -1.56
CA ASP A 25 3.35 5.43 -2.03
C ASP A 25 2.81 4.19 -1.30
N GLN A 26 1.82 4.34 -0.43
CA GLN A 26 1.34 3.25 0.42
C GLN A 26 -0.01 2.68 -0.01
N VAL A 27 -0.17 1.37 0.16
CA VAL A 27 -1.37 0.62 -0.18
C VAL A 27 -1.71 -0.39 0.92
N GLY A 28 -3.00 -0.64 1.12
CA GLY A 28 -3.52 -1.61 2.09
C GLY A 28 -5.04 -1.73 1.98
N GLY A 29 -5.67 -2.33 2.99
CA GLY A 29 -7.12 -2.47 3.07
C GLY A 29 -7.66 -3.49 2.06
N TYR A 30 -8.91 -3.32 1.63
CA TYR A 30 -9.54 -4.28 0.72
C TYR A 30 -8.95 -4.23 -0.69
N VAL A 31 -8.60 -5.39 -1.21
CA VAL A 31 -8.09 -5.63 -2.58
C VAL A 31 -8.78 -6.84 -3.18
N ALA A 32 -8.95 -6.86 -4.50
CA ALA A 32 -9.52 -8.00 -5.23
C ALA A 32 -8.55 -8.51 -6.31
N ASP A 33 -8.78 -9.72 -6.81
CA ASP A 33 -8.06 -10.23 -7.98
C ASP A 33 -8.43 -9.40 -9.23
N ALA A 34 -7.44 -8.77 -9.85
CA ALA A 34 -7.63 -7.93 -11.03
C ALA A 34 -8.22 -8.69 -12.22
N ALA A 35 -7.88 -9.98 -12.38
CA ALA A 35 -8.43 -10.81 -13.45
C ALA A 35 -9.92 -11.10 -13.22
N ALA A 36 -10.30 -11.40 -11.98
CA ALA A 36 -11.69 -11.70 -11.62
C ALA A 36 -12.63 -10.48 -11.75
N VAL A 37 -12.10 -9.26 -11.60
CA VAL A 37 -12.88 -8.02 -11.75
C VAL A 37 -12.75 -7.37 -13.14
N ALA A 38 -12.06 -8.01 -14.09
CA ALA A 38 -11.81 -7.44 -15.42
C ALA A 38 -13.09 -7.09 -16.20
N ASN A 39 -14.19 -7.80 -15.93
CA ASN A 39 -15.49 -7.57 -16.55
C ASN A 39 -16.27 -6.38 -15.94
N LEU A 40 -15.86 -5.88 -14.77
CA LEU A 40 -16.45 -4.70 -14.12
C LEU A 40 -15.88 -3.41 -14.73
N ARG A 41 -16.19 -3.18 -16.01
CA ARG A 41 -15.51 -2.17 -16.84
C ARG A 41 -16.02 -0.75 -16.67
N ILE A 42 -17.19 -0.56 -16.07
CA ILE A 42 -17.80 0.76 -15.87
C ILE A 42 -17.94 1.09 -14.38
N PRO A 43 -17.86 2.39 -14.00
CA PRO A 43 -17.96 2.86 -12.62
C PRO A 43 -19.11 2.27 -11.82
N GLN A 44 -20.32 2.29 -12.37
CA GLN A 44 -21.52 1.82 -11.67
C GLN A 44 -21.41 0.34 -11.28
N HIS A 45 -20.97 -0.53 -12.20
CA HIS A 45 -20.84 -1.96 -11.94
C HIS A 45 -19.73 -2.23 -10.93
N LEU A 46 -18.60 -1.52 -11.03
CA LEU A 46 -17.49 -1.69 -10.09
C LEU A 46 -17.90 -1.23 -8.68
N LEU A 47 -18.50 -0.05 -8.54
CA LEU A 47 -18.94 0.46 -7.23
C LEU A 47 -20.00 -0.43 -6.59
N ALA A 48 -20.99 -0.89 -7.37
CA ALA A 48 -22.03 -1.80 -6.88
C ALA A 48 -21.43 -3.12 -6.34
N ALA A 49 -20.39 -3.65 -7.00
CA ALA A 49 -19.68 -4.85 -6.53
C ALA A 49 -18.97 -4.61 -5.18
N TYR A 50 -18.53 -3.38 -4.91
CA TYR A 50 -17.98 -2.95 -3.61
C TYR A 50 -19.07 -2.49 -2.62
N GLY A 51 -20.35 -2.58 -2.99
CA GLY A 51 -21.47 -2.14 -2.15
C GLY A 51 -21.57 -0.63 -1.99
N VAL A 52 -20.95 0.13 -2.89
CA VAL A 52 -21.01 1.60 -2.92
C VAL A 52 -22.05 2.02 -3.95
N ASP A 53 -23.06 2.78 -3.52
CA ASP A 53 -24.06 3.33 -4.42
C ASP A 53 -23.51 4.55 -5.16
N GLY A 54 -23.69 4.57 -6.48
CA GLY A 54 -23.30 5.71 -7.31
C GLY A 54 -23.04 5.35 -8.77
N ALA A 55 -23.09 6.36 -9.63
CA ALA A 55 -22.76 6.26 -11.04
C ALA A 55 -21.94 7.48 -11.51
N PRO A 56 -20.73 7.68 -10.96
CA PRO A 56 -19.88 8.79 -11.37
C PRO A 56 -19.39 8.58 -12.82
N GLN A 57 -18.93 9.66 -13.46
CA GLN A 57 -18.36 9.60 -14.81
C GLN A 57 -17.10 8.72 -14.88
N PHE A 58 -16.38 8.58 -13.76
CA PHE A 58 -15.22 7.71 -13.66
C PHE A 58 -15.00 7.20 -12.23
N VAL A 59 -14.22 6.13 -12.12
CA VAL A 59 -13.61 5.64 -10.89
C VAL A 59 -12.13 5.35 -11.13
N ASP A 60 -11.34 5.48 -10.08
CA ASP A 60 -9.90 5.24 -10.12
C ASP A 60 -9.56 3.96 -9.37
N VAL A 61 -8.65 3.17 -9.94
CA VAL A 61 -8.14 1.92 -9.33
C VAL A 61 -6.63 1.86 -9.47
N VAL A 62 -5.96 1.12 -8.60
CA VAL A 62 -4.56 0.72 -8.82
C VAL A 62 -4.49 -0.77 -9.02
N ARG A 63 -3.76 -1.19 -10.06
CA ARG A 63 -3.44 -2.60 -10.32
C ARG A 63 -1.96 -2.84 -10.04
N PHE A 64 -1.65 -3.89 -9.30
CA PHE A 64 -0.28 -4.14 -8.84
C PHE A 64 -0.06 -5.62 -8.54
N GLU A 65 1.17 -6.09 -8.74
CA GLU A 65 1.57 -7.43 -8.31
C GLU A 65 1.45 -7.55 -6.78
N GLN A 66 1.03 -8.71 -6.26
CA GLN A 66 0.99 -8.92 -4.81
C GLN A 66 2.38 -8.64 -4.17
N PRO A 67 2.48 -7.69 -3.22
CA PRO A 67 3.74 -7.43 -2.54
C PRO A 67 4.18 -8.67 -1.72
N ARG A 68 5.42 -9.13 -1.91
CA ARG A 68 5.91 -10.41 -1.36
C ARG A 68 5.85 -10.51 0.18
N LEU A 69 5.90 -9.38 0.88
CA LEU A 69 5.89 -9.30 2.35
C LEU A 69 4.56 -8.80 2.94
N ALA A 70 3.58 -8.46 2.10
CA ALA A 70 2.26 -8.07 2.57
C ALA A 70 1.41 -9.32 2.87
N SER A 71 0.74 -9.33 4.02
CA SER A 71 -0.22 -10.39 4.35
C SER A 71 -1.55 -10.12 3.67
N LEU A 72 -2.11 -11.15 3.02
CA LEU A 72 -3.50 -11.19 2.57
C LEU A 72 -4.31 -12.06 3.52
N ARG A 73 -5.40 -11.52 4.07
CA ARG A 73 -6.31 -12.24 4.97
C ARG A 73 -7.73 -12.18 4.43
N PRO A 74 -8.58 -13.18 4.73
CA PRO A 74 -10.01 -13.02 4.55
C PRO A 74 -10.50 -11.75 5.27
N PRO A 75 -11.45 -11.00 4.69
CA PRO A 75 -12.17 -9.94 5.39
C PRO A 75 -12.82 -10.44 6.67
N ASP A 76 -12.92 -9.57 7.67
CA ASP A 76 -13.71 -9.83 8.89
C ASP A 76 -15.21 -9.93 8.53
N ASP A 77 -15.94 -10.81 9.22
CA ASP A 77 -17.36 -11.06 9.04
C ASP A 77 -18.24 -10.32 10.07
N ALA A 78 -17.63 -9.60 11.00
CA ALA A 78 -18.33 -8.82 12.00
C ALA A 78 -19.24 -7.74 11.34
N PRO A 79 -20.44 -7.49 11.89
CA PRO A 79 -21.30 -6.42 11.39
C PRO A 79 -20.60 -5.06 11.47
N ARG A 80 -20.71 -4.27 10.39
CA ARG A 80 -20.15 -2.91 10.28
C ARG A 80 -21.14 -1.94 9.61
N PRO A 81 -21.01 -0.63 9.86
CA PRO A 81 -21.87 0.39 9.25
C PRO A 81 -21.47 0.75 7.80
N TRP A 82 -20.42 0.15 7.24
CA TRP A 82 -20.00 0.28 5.84
C TRP A 82 -20.10 -1.07 5.12
N PRO A 83 -20.01 -1.08 3.77
CA PRO A 83 -19.95 -2.33 3.02
C PRO A 83 -18.78 -3.22 3.45
N THR A 84 -19.10 -4.43 3.90
CA THR A 84 -18.14 -5.51 4.19
C THR A 84 -18.28 -6.64 3.17
N PHE A 85 -17.36 -7.62 3.29
CA PHE A 85 -17.25 -8.78 2.41
C PHE A 85 -17.18 -10.07 3.25
N PRO A 86 -18.24 -10.40 4.03
CA PRO A 86 -18.21 -11.50 5.00
C PRO A 86 -17.96 -12.87 4.35
N ASN A 87 -18.36 -13.03 3.08
CA ASN A 87 -18.10 -14.26 2.33
C ASN A 87 -16.72 -14.27 1.65
N GLY A 88 -15.94 -13.20 1.77
CA GLY A 88 -14.64 -13.05 1.09
C GLY A 88 -14.74 -12.77 -0.42
N PHE A 89 -15.90 -12.32 -0.90
CA PHE A 89 -16.15 -12.01 -2.31
C PHE A 89 -16.83 -10.65 -2.50
N LEU A 90 -16.60 -10.02 -3.65
CA LEU A 90 -17.39 -8.88 -4.09
C LEU A 90 -18.86 -9.26 -4.27
N ARG A 91 -19.72 -8.26 -4.16
CA ARG A 91 -21.18 -8.40 -4.31
C ARG A 91 -21.57 -8.56 -5.78
N GLY A 92 -22.79 -9.05 -6.00
CA GLY A 92 -23.34 -9.27 -7.34
C GLY A 92 -22.66 -10.44 -8.06
N ASP A 93 -22.62 -10.38 -9.39
CA ASP A 93 -22.21 -11.51 -10.24
C ASP A 93 -20.69 -11.68 -10.38
N SER A 94 -19.89 -10.75 -9.85
CA SER A 94 -18.43 -10.78 -10.03
C SER A 94 -17.77 -11.97 -9.35
N LEU A 95 -18.32 -12.44 -8.21
CA LEU A 95 -17.74 -13.48 -7.32
C LEU A 95 -16.21 -13.37 -7.15
N ALA A 96 -15.67 -12.16 -7.27
CA ALA A 96 -14.23 -11.93 -7.23
C ALA A 96 -13.77 -11.96 -5.78
N ARG A 97 -12.73 -12.73 -5.51
CA ARG A 97 -12.21 -12.85 -4.15
C ARG A 97 -11.67 -11.50 -3.66
N VAL A 98 -11.99 -11.18 -2.42
CA VAL A 98 -11.53 -9.98 -1.71
C VAL A 98 -10.65 -10.41 -0.54
N TRP A 99 -9.58 -9.65 -0.32
CA TRP A 99 -8.71 -9.80 0.83
C TRP A 99 -8.57 -8.48 1.56
N SER A 100 -8.38 -8.53 2.88
CA SER A 100 -7.78 -7.45 3.63
C SER A 100 -6.26 -7.59 3.53
N MET A 101 -5.60 -6.60 2.92
CA MET A 101 -4.15 -6.56 2.76
C MET A 101 -3.52 -5.65 3.82
N SER A 102 -2.45 -6.12 4.45
CA SER A 102 -1.65 -5.27 5.35
C SER A 102 -1.05 -4.08 4.60
N ARG A 103 -0.96 -2.93 5.27
CA ARG A 103 -0.31 -1.73 4.73
C ARG A 103 1.12 -2.03 4.30
N THR A 104 1.50 -1.64 3.09
CA THR A 104 2.89 -1.68 2.59
C THR A 104 3.05 -0.60 1.52
N ARG A 105 4.19 -0.55 0.84
CA ARG A 105 4.42 0.32 -0.31
C ARG A 105 3.90 -0.34 -1.60
N TYR A 106 3.40 0.46 -2.53
CA TYR A 106 3.12 -0.02 -3.89
C TYR A 106 4.39 -0.67 -4.49
N PRO A 107 4.31 -1.87 -5.07
CA PRO A 107 5.44 -2.49 -5.73
C PRO A 107 5.75 -1.75 -7.05
N TYR A 108 7.01 -1.84 -7.48
CA TYR A 108 7.43 -1.34 -8.78
C TYR A 108 6.53 -1.87 -9.91
N GLY A 109 6.17 -0.99 -10.84
CA GLY A 109 5.31 -1.31 -11.96
C GLY A 109 3.81 -1.26 -11.65
N SER A 110 3.41 -0.88 -10.43
CA SER A 110 2.00 -0.62 -10.11
C SER A 110 1.42 0.44 -11.06
N GLU A 111 0.20 0.23 -11.53
CA GLU A 111 -0.45 1.08 -12.51
C GLU A 111 -1.69 1.75 -11.91
N TYR A 112 -1.77 3.08 -12.00
CA TYR A 112 -2.97 3.84 -11.70
C TYR A 112 -3.84 3.88 -12.95
N TRP A 113 -5.08 3.42 -12.84
CA TRP A 113 -6.06 3.37 -13.91
C TRP A 113 -7.27 4.24 -13.60
N ARG A 114 -7.81 4.88 -14.64
CA ARG A 114 -9.14 5.49 -14.64
C ARG A 114 -10.08 4.72 -15.54
N LEU A 115 -11.23 4.31 -14.99
CA LEU A 115 -12.30 3.63 -15.70
C LEU A 115 -13.46 4.61 -15.88
N ARG A 116 -13.92 4.79 -17.11
CA ARG A 116 -15.00 5.73 -17.47
C ARG A 116 -16.32 5.03 -17.72
N SER A 117 -17.41 5.79 -17.67
CA SER A 117 -18.79 5.31 -17.90
C SER A 117 -19.04 4.71 -19.29
N ASP A 118 -18.23 5.07 -20.28
CA ASP A 118 -18.26 4.48 -21.63
C ASP A 118 -17.46 3.17 -21.76
N GLY A 119 -16.80 2.72 -20.67
CA GLY A 119 -15.97 1.53 -20.64
C GLY A 119 -14.51 1.74 -21.06
N GLU A 120 -14.11 2.98 -21.37
CA GLU A 120 -12.69 3.34 -21.55
C GLU A 120 -11.92 3.07 -20.24
N GLN A 121 -10.75 2.45 -20.37
CA GLN A 121 -9.80 2.30 -19.27
C GLN A 121 -8.46 2.88 -19.69
N LYS A 122 -7.94 3.82 -18.90
CA LYS A 122 -6.69 4.51 -19.21
C LYS A 122 -5.73 4.46 -18.03
N VAL A 123 -4.49 4.05 -18.29
CA VAL A 123 -3.38 4.22 -17.34
C VAL A 123 -3.04 5.71 -17.27
N LEU A 124 -3.13 6.29 -16.07
CA LEU A 124 -2.77 7.69 -15.83
C LEU A 124 -1.35 7.84 -15.27
N SER A 125 -0.88 6.83 -14.55
CA SER A 125 0.43 6.83 -13.89
C SER A 125 0.94 5.41 -13.68
N ARG A 126 2.26 5.28 -13.51
CA ARG A 126 2.94 4.06 -13.08
C ARG A 126 3.88 4.38 -11.92
N TYR A 127 4.00 3.46 -10.97
CA TYR A 127 4.91 3.57 -9.85
C TYR A 127 6.30 3.03 -10.25
N GLU A 128 7.29 3.91 -10.35
CA GLU A 128 8.64 3.60 -10.84
C GLU A 128 9.63 3.30 -9.69
N GLY A 129 9.11 2.75 -8.60
CA GLY A 129 9.88 2.37 -7.43
C GLY A 129 10.20 3.54 -6.50
N VAL A 130 10.80 3.21 -5.36
CA VAL A 130 11.03 4.14 -4.24
C VAL A 130 11.78 5.40 -4.66
N ALA A 131 12.83 5.26 -5.45
CA ALA A 131 13.67 6.37 -5.90
C ALA A 131 12.91 7.37 -6.79
N ARG A 132 11.85 6.93 -7.48
CA ARG A 132 11.17 7.73 -8.52
C ARG A 132 9.74 8.13 -8.15
N GLY A 133 9.02 7.26 -7.46
CA GLY A 133 7.61 7.42 -7.11
C GLY A 133 6.68 7.23 -8.31
N TRP A 134 5.49 7.80 -8.21
CA TRP A 134 4.49 7.82 -9.28
C TRP A 134 4.87 8.78 -10.41
N LEU A 135 4.82 8.30 -11.65
CA LEU A 135 4.95 9.16 -12.83
C LEU A 135 3.82 10.19 -12.87
N ASN A 136 4.11 11.42 -13.26
CA ASN A 136 3.14 12.53 -13.33
C ASN A 136 2.50 12.95 -11.99
N ALA A 137 2.92 12.40 -10.85
CA ALA A 137 2.58 13.00 -9.56
C ALA A 137 3.25 14.38 -9.47
N LYS A 138 2.55 15.35 -8.88
CA LYS A 138 3.06 16.73 -8.74
C LYS A 138 4.26 16.80 -7.81
N GLN A 139 4.37 15.85 -6.89
CA GLN A 139 5.43 15.75 -5.92
C GLN A 139 5.90 14.31 -5.82
N TRP A 140 7.15 14.16 -5.42
CA TRP A 140 7.66 12.89 -4.92
C TRP A 140 7.71 12.96 -3.40
N ARG A 141 7.12 11.95 -2.77
CA ARG A 141 7.18 11.78 -1.33
C ARG A 141 8.41 10.95 -0.98
N PRO A 142 9.31 11.46 -0.12
CA PRO A 142 10.33 10.60 0.47
C PRO A 142 9.67 9.42 1.20
N PRO A 143 10.17 8.18 0.97
CA PRO A 143 9.67 6.98 1.62
C PRO A 143 9.71 7.10 3.14
N SER A 144 8.71 6.53 3.80
CA SER A 144 8.77 6.30 5.24
C SER A 144 9.74 5.15 5.54
N SER A 145 10.58 5.31 6.58
CA SER A 145 11.39 4.22 7.13
C SER A 145 10.57 3.17 7.90
N MET A 146 9.25 3.39 8.05
CA MET A 146 8.34 2.54 8.83
C MET A 146 7.46 1.63 7.96
N VAL A 147 7.44 1.82 6.63
CA VAL A 147 6.54 1.11 5.72
C VAL A 147 7.27 0.73 4.43
N GLY A 148 7.06 -0.51 3.98
CA GLY A 148 7.56 -1.04 2.72
C GLY A 148 8.84 -1.85 2.85
N THR A 149 9.29 -2.35 1.71
CA THR A 149 10.41 -3.29 1.60
C THR A 149 11.77 -2.61 1.74
N PHE A 150 12.66 -3.30 2.43
CA PHE A 150 14.08 -2.98 2.57
C PHE A 150 14.92 -4.15 2.08
N ALA A 151 16.18 -3.84 1.77
CA ALA A 151 17.20 -4.84 1.48
C ALA A 151 18.47 -4.54 2.26
N ARG A 152 19.12 -5.58 2.79
CA ARG A 152 20.53 -5.52 3.16
C ARG A 152 21.38 -5.93 1.96
N TRP A 153 22.33 -5.09 1.60
CA TRP A 153 23.33 -5.39 0.57
C TRP A 153 24.68 -4.86 1.03
N ARG A 154 25.69 -5.73 1.01
CA ARG A 154 27.06 -5.42 1.49
C ARG A 154 27.08 -4.76 2.87
N GLY A 155 26.29 -5.30 3.81
CA GLY A 155 26.21 -4.83 5.19
C GLY A 155 25.48 -3.50 5.42
N ASN A 156 24.90 -2.90 4.37
CA ASN A 156 24.15 -1.64 4.45
C ASN A 156 22.67 -1.88 4.13
N GLU A 157 21.80 -1.05 4.71
CA GLU A 157 20.36 -1.13 4.50
C GLU A 157 19.88 -0.04 3.54
N PHE A 158 19.02 -0.45 2.61
CA PHE A 158 18.44 0.43 1.59
C PHE A 158 16.93 0.19 1.51
N PHE A 159 16.19 1.21 1.09
CA PHE A 159 14.84 0.96 0.59
C PHE A 159 14.93 0.12 -0.69
N ALA A 160 13.97 -0.77 -0.90
CA ALA A 160 14.05 -1.73 -1.99
C ALA A 160 12.72 -1.91 -2.71
N ASP A 161 12.80 -2.11 -4.02
CA ASP A 161 11.75 -2.74 -4.82
C ASP A 161 12.29 -4.04 -5.43
N VAL A 162 11.55 -5.13 -5.29
CA VAL A 162 11.93 -6.45 -5.85
C VAL A 162 11.16 -6.67 -7.14
N VAL A 163 11.88 -6.82 -8.25
CA VAL A 163 11.31 -7.05 -9.59
C VAL A 163 11.96 -8.30 -10.17
N ALA A 164 11.22 -9.42 -10.14
CA ALA A 164 11.81 -10.73 -10.47
C ALA A 164 13.08 -10.98 -9.64
N GLU A 165 14.21 -11.22 -10.31
CA GLU A 165 15.51 -11.52 -9.69
C GLU A 165 16.40 -10.29 -9.50
N ILE A 166 15.82 -9.09 -9.65
CA ILE A 166 16.53 -7.81 -9.50
C ILE A 166 15.92 -7.04 -8.33
N VAL A 167 16.79 -6.43 -7.52
CA VAL A 167 16.40 -5.54 -6.43
C VAL A 167 16.88 -4.14 -6.78
N HIS A 168 15.93 -3.21 -6.89
CA HIS A 168 16.23 -1.79 -7.03
C HIS A 168 16.42 -1.18 -5.65
N LEU A 169 17.67 -0.93 -5.29
CA LEU A 169 18.06 -0.26 -4.06
C LEU A 169 17.88 1.25 -4.22
N THR A 170 17.44 1.90 -3.14
CA THR A 170 17.33 3.35 -3.04
C THR A 170 17.99 3.84 -1.75
N ALA A 171 18.91 4.80 -1.89
CA ALA A 171 19.56 5.49 -0.78
C ALA A 171 19.15 6.97 -0.78
N ILE A 172 18.87 7.52 0.40
CA ILE A 172 18.56 8.95 0.59
C ILE A 172 19.66 9.56 1.45
N THR A 173 20.62 10.21 0.80
CA THR A 173 21.87 10.68 1.38
C THR A 173 22.46 11.77 0.49
N THR A 174 23.24 12.68 1.09
CA THR A 174 23.96 13.73 0.36
C THR A 174 24.94 13.12 -0.64
N ASP A 175 25.79 12.20 -0.18
CA ASP A 175 26.77 11.50 -1.01
C ASP A 175 26.29 10.10 -1.36
N GLY A 176 26.34 9.76 -2.64
CA GLY A 176 25.88 8.49 -3.17
C GLY A 176 26.78 7.32 -2.79
N PRO A 177 26.23 6.16 -2.38
CA PRO A 177 27.02 4.95 -2.18
C PRO A 177 27.72 4.51 -3.48
N THR A 178 28.86 3.82 -3.36
CA THR A 178 29.61 3.31 -4.52
C THR A 178 28.73 2.41 -5.39
N GLY A 179 28.72 2.67 -6.70
CA GLY A 179 27.93 1.91 -7.68
C GLY A 179 26.48 2.39 -7.84
N PHE A 180 26.02 3.35 -7.03
CA PHE A 180 24.71 3.97 -7.21
C PHE A 180 24.78 5.12 -8.22
N GLN A 181 23.67 5.32 -8.93
CA GLN A 181 23.47 6.43 -9.86
C GLN A 181 22.53 7.47 -9.24
N PRO A 182 22.78 8.78 -9.45
CA PRO A 182 21.88 9.81 -8.96
C PRO A 182 20.55 9.75 -9.72
N VAL A 183 19.44 9.83 -8.98
CA VAL A 183 18.09 9.89 -9.56
C VAL A 183 17.51 11.29 -9.43
N ARG A 184 17.76 11.94 -8.29
CA ARG A 184 17.41 13.33 -7.98
C ARG A 184 18.25 13.81 -6.80
N ALA A 185 18.08 15.06 -6.38
CA ALA A 185 18.82 15.62 -5.25
C ALA A 185 18.72 14.71 -4.01
N ASN A 186 19.88 14.31 -3.48
CA ASN A 186 20.04 13.42 -2.33
C ASN A 186 19.40 12.03 -2.46
N VAL A 187 19.08 11.57 -3.67
CA VAL A 187 18.46 10.25 -3.90
C VAL A 187 19.24 9.50 -4.97
N TRP A 188 19.64 8.30 -4.62
CA TRP A 188 20.52 7.45 -5.41
C TRP A 188 19.90 6.07 -5.57
N SER A 189 20.16 5.41 -6.69
CA SER A 189 19.64 4.07 -6.94
C SER A 189 20.68 3.15 -7.58
N ALA A 190 20.61 1.86 -7.25
CA ALA A 190 21.34 0.79 -7.90
C ALA A 190 20.43 -0.41 -8.13
N SER A 191 20.77 -1.24 -9.10
CA SER A 191 20.11 -2.53 -9.33
C SER A 191 21.09 -3.63 -9.01
N VAL A 192 20.70 -4.57 -8.16
CA VAL A 192 21.54 -5.70 -7.73
C VAL A 192 20.76 -7.01 -7.85
N PRO A 193 21.43 -8.17 -7.98
CA PRO A 193 20.74 -9.46 -7.98
C PRO A 193 20.05 -9.73 -6.64
N LEU A 194 18.85 -10.29 -6.67
CA LEU A 194 18.10 -10.70 -5.47
C LEU A 194 18.90 -11.66 -4.59
N ALA A 195 19.64 -12.59 -5.20
CA ALA A 195 20.49 -13.56 -4.51
C ALA A 195 21.64 -12.93 -3.69
N GLU A 196 21.99 -11.66 -3.93
CA GLU A 196 23.01 -10.94 -3.15
C GLU A 196 22.41 -10.12 -2.00
N THR A 197 21.11 -10.21 -1.77
CA THR A 197 20.39 -9.36 -0.82
C THR A 197 19.58 -10.14 0.20
N GLU A 198 19.47 -9.59 1.41
CA GLU A 198 18.47 -10.03 2.37
C GLU A 198 17.28 -9.08 2.29
N ILE A 199 16.12 -9.59 1.86
CA ILE A 199 14.89 -8.80 1.72
C ILE A 199 14.04 -8.91 2.99
N PHE A 200 13.57 -7.77 3.49
CA PHE A 200 12.72 -7.72 4.68
C PHE A 200 11.81 -6.50 4.71
N GLU A 201 10.81 -6.51 5.59
CA GLU A 201 9.97 -5.35 5.92
C GLU A 201 9.94 -5.20 7.45
N ARG A 202 9.98 -3.95 7.93
CA ARG A 202 9.82 -3.64 9.36
C ARG A 202 8.41 -3.17 9.65
N VAL A 203 7.79 -3.80 10.62
CA VAL A 203 6.47 -3.42 11.12
C VAL A 203 6.62 -2.89 12.53
N TYR A 204 6.38 -1.58 12.68
CA TYR A 204 6.37 -0.91 13.97
C TYR A 204 4.96 -0.78 14.49
N THR A 205 4.69 -1.32 15.67
CA THR A 205 3.40 -1.24 16.34
C THR A 205 3.53 -0.55 17.69
N ALA A 206 2.41 -0.02 18.16
CA ALA A 206 2.30 0.64 19.46
C ALA A 206 0.86 0.51 19.98
N GLN A 207 0.61 1.15 21.12
CA GLN A 207 -0.71 1.35 21.71
C GLN A 207 -0.97 2.85 21.86
N LEU A 208 -2.13 3.30 21.43
CA LEU A 208 -2.67 4.65 21.67
C LEU A 208 -3.92 4.53 22.54
N ASP A 209 -3.85 4.93 23.80
CA ASP A 209 -4.94 4.80 24.77
C ASP A 209 -5.58 3.38 24.79
N GLY A 210 -4.72 2.35 24.71
CA GLY A 210 -5.11 0.94 24.70
C GLY A 210 -5.57 0.39 23.34
N VAL A 211 -5.62 1.22 22.28
CA VAL A 211 -5.93 0.78 20.91
C VAL A 211 -4.65 0.40 20.17
N PRO A 212 -4.58 -0.82 19.59
CA PRO A 212 -3.40 -1.24 18.85
C PRO A 212 -3.28 -0.47 17.54
N VAL A 213 -2.09 0.05 17.27
CA VAL A 213 -1.79 0.86 16.08
C VAL A 213 -0.50 0.39 15.40
N ARG A 214 -0.40 0.61 14.09
CA ARG A 214 0.84 0.56 13.33
C ARG A 214 1.33 1.99 13.08
N ILE A 215 2.61 2.22 13.28
CA ILE A 215 3.26 3.50 12.97
C ILE A 215 3.56 3.51 11.46
N LEU A 216 2.99 4.48 10.74
CA LEU A 216 3.18 4.64 9.30
C LEU A 216 4.31 5.61 8.97
N ARG A 217 4.49 6.64 9.78
CA ARG A 217 5.53 7.67 9.63
C ARG A 217 5.73 8.38 10.96
N THR A 218 6.95 8.86 11.19
CA THR A 218 7.26 9.81 12.27
C THR A 218 7.92 11.05 11.68
N SER A 219 7.51 12.24 12.13
CA SER A 219 8.10 13.51 11.72
C SER A 219 8.29 14.41 12.94
N GLY A 220 9.52 14.45 13.47
CA GLY A 220 9.82 15.15 14.72
C GLY A 220 8.98 14.60 15.88
N ARG A 221 8.03 15.41 16.37
CA ARG A 221 7.16 15.05 17.49
C ARG A 221 5.86 14.37 17.07
N THR A 222 5.57 14.22 15.79
CA THR A 222 4.32 13.62 15.33
C THR A 222 4.51 12.21 14.78
N ALA A 223 3.49 11.38 14.93
CA ALA A 223 3.36 10.07 14.31
C ALA A 223 2.06 9.97 13.52
N GLU A 224 2.15 9.53 12.28
CA GLU A 224 1.02 9.06 11.47
C GLU A 224 0.77 7.59 11.81
N LEU A 225 -0.45 7.25 12.20
CA LEU A 225 -0.81 5.92 12.70
C LEU A 225 -1.96 5.33 11.89
N LEU A 226 -1.91 4.00 11.72
CA LEU A 226 -3.01 3.16 11.26
C LEU A 226 -3.54 2.36 12.45
N LEU A 227 -4.84 2.38 12.70
CA LEU A 227 -5.43 1.47 13.68
C LEU A 227 -5.38 0.03 13.16
N LEU A 228 -5.00 -0.91 14.04
CA LEU A 228 -5.00 -2.35 13.76
C LEU A 228 -6.34 -3.02 14.08
N THR A 229 -7.40 -2.21 14.12
CA THR A 229 -8.79 -2.60 14.32
C THR A 229 -9.67 -1.77 13.40
N ASP A 230 -10.75 -2.37 12.93
CA ASP A 230 -11.80 -1.71 12.17
C ASP A 230 -13.03 -1.40 13.04
N ASP A 231 -12.91 -1.46 14.37
CA ASP A 231 -13.98 -1.12 15.31
C ASP A 231 -14.22 0.42 15.37
N PRO A 232 -15.43 0.91 15.00
CA PRO A 232 -15.75 2.34 15.05
C PRO A 232 -15.67 2.95 16.45
N GLU A 233 -15.96 2.17 17.49
CA GLU A 233 -15.92 2.66 18.88
C GLU A 233 -14.49 2.93 19.32
N SER A 234 -13.57 2.04 18.97
CA SER A 234 -12.14 2.23 19.18
C SER A 234 -11.58 3.41 18.39
N ALA A 235 -11.98 3.58 17.13
CA ALA A 235 -11.62 4.76 16.36
C ALA A 235 -12.12 6.06 17.00
N ARG A 236 -13.39 6.12 17.43
CA ARG A 236 -13.97 7.31 18.08
C ARG A 236 -13.25 7.67 19.38
N ARG A 237 -12.89 6.66 20.19
CA ARG A 237 -12.20 6.84 21.47
C ARG A 237 -10.88 7.59 21.33
N VAL A 238 -10.11 7.28 20.30
CA VAL A 238 -8.80 7.90 20.04
C VAL A 238 -8.87 9.09 19.07
N GLY A 239 -10.05 9.36 18.50
CA GLY A 239 -10.27 10.44 17.53
C GLY A 239 -9.74 10.15 16.12
N ALA A 240 -9.65 8.87 15.73
CA ALA A 240 -9.17 8.48 14.41
C ALA A 240 -10.24 8.69 13.32
N GLY A 241 -9.81 9.15 12.15
CA GLY A 241 -10.67 9.36 10.99
C GLY A 241 -10.72 8.13 10.09
N MET A 242 -11.90 7.81 9.56
CA MET A 242 -12.02 6.75 8.55
C MET A 242 -11.52 7.28 7.21
N VAL A 243 -10.44 6.70 6.69
CA VAL A 243 -9.83 7.11 5.42
C VAL A 243 -10.32 6.27 4.23
N GLU A 244 -10.80 5.05 4.51
CA GLU A 244 -11.51 4.15 3.61
C GLU A 244 -12.36 3.19 4.48
N SER A 245 -13.28 2.43 3.88
CA SER A 245 -14.14 1.49 4.62
C SER A 245 -13.33 0.55 5.53
N GLY A 246 -13.49 0.72 6.85
CA GLY A 246 -12.80 -0.11 7.87
C GLY A 246 -11.33 0.22 8.12
N VAL A 247 -10.79 1.30 7.53
CA VAL A 247 -9.42 1.74 7.79
C VAL A 247 -9.44 3.11 8.44
N TYR A 248 -8.81 3.19 9.60
CA TYR A 248 -8.76 4.39 10.41
C TYR A 248 -7.33 4.85 10.59
N GLU A 249 -7.11 6.15 10.38
CA GLU A 249 -5.82 6.78 10.55
C GLU A 249 -5.92 8.03 11.43
N ILE A 250 -4.80 8.35 12.09
CA ILE A 250 -4.69 9.52 12.97
C ILE A 250 -3.26 10.03 13.03
N VAL A 251 -3.10 11.33 13.25
CA VAL A 251 -1.82 11.96 13.59
C VAL A 251 -1.81 12.37 15.05
N VAL A 252 -0.80 11.93 15.80
CA VAL A 252 -0.66 12.24 17.24
C VAL A 252 0.76 12.66 17.60
N ASP A 253 0.95 13.20 18.80
CA ASP A 253 2.29 13.37 19.38
C ASP A 253 2.88 12.00 19.74
N THR A 254 4.15 11.77 19.40
CA THR A 254 4.85 10.49 19.64
C THR A 254 4.91 10.10 21.11
N GLY A 255 4.89 11.07 22.03
CA GLY A 255 4.84 10.85 23.48
C GLY A 255 3.53 10.25 23.99
N LYS A 256 2.47 10.20 23.16
CA LYS A 256 1.24 9.47 23.48
C LYS A 256 1.32 7.96 23.23
N LEU A 257 2.36 7.51 22.51
CA LEU A 257 2.51 6.10 22.17
C LEU A 257 3.11 5.33 23.33
N SER A 258 2.52 4.17 23.61
CA SER A 258 3.05 3.21 24.59
C SER A 258 3.30 1.86 23.93
N ASN A 259 4.08 1.00 24.58
CA ASN A 259 4.36 -0.36 24.10
C ASN A 259 4.87 -0.42 22.65
N VAL A 260 5.76 0.51 22.28
CA VAL A 260 6.34 0.56 20.94
C VAL A 260 7.19 -0.69 20.71
N ARG A 261 6.93 -1.40 19.62
CA ARG A 261 7.62 -2.63 19.21
C ARG A 261 7.94 -2.57 17.73
N GLY A 262 9.06 -3.16 17.34
CA GLY A 262 9.43 -3.39 15.94
C GLY A 262 9.62 -4.87 15.69
N VAL A 263 9.03 -5.38 14.61
CA VAL A 263 9.25 -6.74 14.12
C VAL A 263 9.79 -6.67 12.70
N GLU A 264 10.83 -7.44 12.42
CA GLU A 264 11.36 -7.64 11.08
C GLU A 264 10.80 -8.93 10.49
N ASN A 265 10.13 -8.81 9.34
CA ASN A 265 9.63 -9.95 8.58
C ASN A 265 10.55 -10.14 7.37
N GLN A 266 11.29 -11.24 7.36
CA GLN A 266 12.17 -11.58 6.24
C GLN A 266 11.41 -12.29 5.14
N LEU A 267 11.81 -12.05 3.89
CA LEU A 267 11.33 -12.82 2.76
C LEU A 267 11.91 -14.22 2.88
N ALA A 268 11.04 -15.21 3.10
CA ALA A 268 11.47 -16.60 3.14
C ALA A 268 12.12 -16.98 1.79
N PRO A 269 13.16 -17.82 1.78
CA PRO A 269 13.67 -18.40 0.54
C PRO A 269 12.53 -19.12 -0.18
N GLU A 270 12.43 -18.98 -1.50
CA GLU A 270 11.52 -19.83 -2.27
C GLU A 270 11.94 -21.29 -2.03
N ALA A 271 11.00 -22.14 -1.60
CA ALA A 271 11.27 -23.56 -1.44
C ALA A 271 11.66 -24.16 -2.82
N PRO A 272 12.70 -25.00 -2.89
CA PRO A 272 13.21 -25.56 -4.14
C PRO A 272 12.18 -26.43 -4.87
#